data_AF-F9HC57-F1
#
_entry.id   AF-F9HC57-F1
#
_cell.length_a   1.000
_cell.length_b   1.000
_cell.length_c   1.000
_cell.angle_alpha   90.00
_cell.angle_beta   90.00
_cell.angle_gamma   90.00
#
_symmetry.space_group_name_H-M   'P 1'
#
loop_
_entity.id
_entity.type
_entity.pdbx_description
1 polymer ?
#
loop_
_entity_poly.entity_id
_entity_poly.type
_entity_poly.pdbx_seq_one_letter_code
_entity_poly.pdbx_strand_id
1 'polypeptide(L)'
;MYQVPEKYYFRLHHPRPRFKNDVENVLVYMATNISYLGILPKKEFSQQLNDIIKQYAGNADKTEKTINNWRTEISSLFGMMIEKEGFVYSGNRAKELTEDQDLIRFFKTFCIILNILVGI
;
A
#
# COMPACT_ATOMS: atom_id res chain seq x y z
N MET A 1 9.38 25.50 29.19
CA MET A 1 9.37 24.41 28.18
C MET A 1 8.36 23.38 28.66
N TYR A 2 7.32 23.11 27.87
CA TYR A 2 6.28 22.14 28.24
C TYR A 2 6.85 20.72 28.09
N GLN A 3 6.57 19.83 29.06
CA GLN A 3 6.92 18.41 29.00
C GLN A 3 5.66 17.57 29.13
N VAL A 4 5.42 16.70 28.14
CA VAL A 4 4.31 15.76 28.15
C VAL A 4 4.60 14.69 29.21
N PRO A 5 3.71 14.47 30.19
CA PRO A 5 3.89 13.40 31.17
C PRO A 5 3.93 12.03 30.48
N GLU A 6 4.90 11.17 30.82
CA GLU A 6 5.07 9.84 30.20
C GLU A 6 3.81 8.98 30.23
N LYS A 7 3.02 9.10 31.31
CA LYS A 7 1.73 8.40 31.48
C LYS A 7 0.68 8.73 30.39
N TYR A 8 0.86 9.80 29.63
CA TYR A 8 -0.01 10.20 28.52
C TYR A 8 0.69 10.12 27.16
N TYR A 9 1.93 9.62 27.11
CA TYR A 9 2.65 9.44 25.86
C TYR A 9 2.22 8.14 25.18
N PHE A 10 1.58 8.26 24.02
CA PHE A 10 1.25 7.14 23.16
C PHE A 10 2.01 7.27 21.85
N ARG A 11 2.81 6.25 21.50
CA ARG A 11 3.52 6.20 20.22
C ARG A 11 2.61 5.67 19.14
N LEU A 12 2.05 6.58 18.33
CA LEU A 12 1.40 6.23 17.07
C LEU A 12 2.48 6.03 16.01
N HIS A 13 2.55 4.84 15.40
CA HIS A 13 3.52 4.52 14.36
C HIS A 13 2.80 4.04 13.09
N HIS A 14 3.28 4.51 11.94
CA HIS A 14 2.85 4.00 10.63
C HIS A 14 3.83 2.93 10.13
N PRO A 15 3.37 1.99 9.29
CA PRO A 15 4.27 1.08 8.57
C PRO A 15 5.35 1.87 7.82
N ARG A 16 6.61 1.42 7.93
CA ARG A 16 7.74 2.06 7.24
C ARG A 16 7.97 1.36 5.89
N PRO A 17 7.66 2.01 4.75
CA PRO A 17 7.79 1.37 3.44
C PRO A 17 9.26 1.12 3.09
N ARG A 18 9.55 -0.09 2.60
CA ARG A 18 10.89 -0.49 2.13
C ARG A 18 11.30 0.07 0.77
N PHE A 19 10.36 0.69 0.06
CA PHE A 19 10.55 1.27 -1.27
C PHE A 19 10.76 2.80 -1.24
N LYS A 20 11.25 3.36 -0.12
CA LYS A 20 11.38 4.82 0.08
C LYS A 20 12.20 5.54 -1.02
N ASN A 21 13.17 4.87 -1.62
CA ASN A 21 14.03 5.47 -2.64
C ASN A 21 13.42 5.47 -4.04
N ASP A 22 12.29 4.77 -4.23
CA ASP A 22 11.67 4.54 -5.54
C ASP A 22 10.14 4.49 -5.42
N VAL A 23 9.60 5.35 -4.56
CA VAL A 23 8.18 5.29 -4.15
C VAL A 23 7.26 5.50 -5.33
N GLU A 24 7.58 6.44 -6.20
CA GLU A 24 6.74 6.84 -7.32
C GLU A 24 6.53 5.68 -8.30
N ASN A 25 7.63 5.07 -8.76
CA ASN A 25 7.59 3.95 -9.70
C ASN A 25 6.92 2.72 -9.09
N VAL A 26 7.23 2.41 -7.82
CA VAL A 26 6.60 1.29 -7.11
C VAL A 26 5.10 1.52 -6.98
N LEU A 27 4.63 2.72 -6.63
CA LEU A 27 3.20 2.98 -6.46
C LEU A 27 2.44 2.86 -7.77
N VAL A 28 2.95 3.43 -8.86
CA VAL A 28 2.31 3.33 -10.17
C VAL A 28 2.30 1.87 -10.65
N TYR A 29 3.43 1.17 -10.54
CA TYR A 29 3.53 -0.25 -10.90
C TYR A 29 2.51 -1.11 -10.12
N MET A 30 2.44 -0.91 -8.81
CA MET A 30 1.56 -1.71 -7.94
C MET A 30 0.10 -1.37 -8.17
N ALA A 31 -0.25 -0.08 -8.28
CA ALA A 31 -1.62 0.34 -8.57
C ALA A 31 -2.11 -0.23 -9.90
N THR A 32 -1.26 -0.19 -10.94
CA THR A 32 -1.56 -0.72 -12.27
C THR A 32 -1.83 -2.23 -12.21
N ASN A 33 -0.91 -3.00 -11.64
CA ASN A 33 -1.05 -4.45 -11.56
C ASN A 33 -2.22 -4.89 -10.66
N ILE A 34 -2.43 -4.20 -9.52
CA ILE A 34 -3.59 -4.46 -8.65
C ILE A 34 -4.90 -4.18 -9.38
N SER A 35 -4.97 -3.10 -10.16
CA SER A 35 -6.17 -2.75 -10.93
C SER A 35 -6.55 -3.81 -11.95
N TYR A 36 -5.56 -4.48 -12.57
CA TYR A 36 -5.78 -5.52 -13.57
C TYR A 36 -5.97 -6.94 -13.01
N LEU A 37 -5.62 -7.21 -11.75
CA LEU A 37 -5.75 -8.53 -11.12
C LEU A 37 -7.21 -9.02 -10.99
N GLY A 38 -8.19 -8.12 -11.09
CA GLY A 38 -9.61 -8.46 -10.98
C GLY A 38 -10.03 -8.85 -9.56
N ILE A 39 -11.07 -9.68 -9.46
CA ILE A 39 -11.62 -10.20 -8.20
C ILE A 39 -11.17 -11.65 -8.03
N LEU A 40 -10.38 -11.94 -7.00
CA LEU A 40 -9.83 -13.26 -6.76
C LEU A 40 -9.98 -13.68 -5.28
N PRO A 41 -10.01 -14.98 -4.96
CA PRO A 41 -9.89 -15.45 -3.59
C PRO A 41 -8.61 -14.91 -2.95
N LYS A 42 -8.65 -14.56 -1.66
CA LYS A 42 -7.54 -13.94 -0.92
C LYS A 42 -6.18 -14.64 -1.11
N LYS A 43 -6.18 -15.97 -1.09
CA LYS A 43 -4.96 -16.78 -1.24
C LYS A 43 -4.38 -16.65 -2.64
N GLU A 44 -5.22 -16.72 -3.67
CA GLU A 44 -4.81 -16.60 -5.07
C GLU A 44 -4.35 -15.19 -5.38
N PHE A 45 -5.09 -14.17 -4.92
CA PHE A 45 -4.70 -12.78 -5.06
C PHE A 45 -3.32 -12.53 -4.44
N SER A 46 -3.10 -13.03 -3.22
CA SER A 46 -1.84 -12.89 -2.50
C SER A 46 -0.65 -13.55 -3.22
N GLN A 47 -0.89 -14.67 -3.89
CA GLN A 47 0.12 -15.38 -4.66
C GLN A 47 0.45 -14.61 -5.95
N GLN A 48 -0.55 -14.25 -6.75
CA GLN A 48 -0.33 -13.51 -7.99
C GLN A 48 0.34 -12.15 -7.73
N LEU A 49 -0.07 -11.44 -6.68
CA LEU A 49 0.56 -10.18 -6.30
C LEU A 49 2.02 -10.37 -5.86
N ASN A 50 2.36 -11.46 -5.17
CA ASN A 50 3.75 -11.78 -4.85
C ASN A 50 4.57 -12.03 -6.11
N ASP A 51 4.01 -12.72 -7.10
CA ASP A 51 4.69 -13.00 -8.36
C ASP A 51 4.92 -11.72 -9.17
N ILE A 52 3.96 -10.79 -9.17
CA ILE A 52 4.11 -9.44 -9.71
C ILE A 52 5.20 -8.65 -8.98
N ILE A 53 5.25 -8.69 -7.65
CA ILE A 53 6.28 -7.98 -6.88
C ILE A 53 7.68 -8.52 -7.17
N LYS A 54 7.81 -9.83 -7.39
CA LYS A 54 9.09 -10.46 -7.79
C LYS A 54 9.59 -9.99 -9.15
N GLN A 55 8.68 -9.69 -10.08
CA GLN A 55 9.01 -9.18 -11.41
C GLN A 55 9.48 -7.72 -11.41
N TYR A 56 9.25 -6.98 -10.31
CA TYR A 56 9.75 -5.61 -10.19
C TYR A 56 11.30 -5.59 -10.17
N ALA A 57 11.89 -4.57 -10.79
CA ALA A 57 13.33 -4.43 -10.88
C ALA A 57 13.99 -4.46 -9.49
N GLY A 58 15.02 -5.31 -9.34
CA GLY A 58 15.74 -5.49 -8.08
C GLY A 58 15.05 -6.42 -7.06
N ASN A 59 13.91 -7.03 -7.37
CA ASN A 59 13.21 -7.97 -6.48
C ASN A 59 13.41 -9.46 -6.84
N ALA A 60 14.03 -9.78 -7.98
CA ALA A 60 14.16 -11.16 -8.47
C ALA A 60 14.82 -12.11 -7.45
N ASP A 61 15.91 -11.69 -6.82
CA ASP A 61 16.67 -12.50 -5.85
C ASP A 61 16.19 -12.32 -4.40
N LYS A 62 15.10 -11.59 -4.17
CA LYS A 62 14.61 -11.33 -2.81
C LYS A 62 13.92 -12.55 -2.23
N THR A 63 14.17 -12.76 -0.94
CA THR A 63 13.52 -13.82 -0.19
C THR A 63 12.01 -13.64 -0.16
N GLU A 64 11.26 -14.74 -0.08
CA GLU A 64 9.80 -14.73 0.01
C GLU A 64 9.30 -13.87 1.18
N LYS A 65 9.99 -13.92 2.32
CA LYS A 65 9.69 -13.05 3.48
C LYS A 65 9.73 -11.57 3.10
N THR A 66 10.68 -11.16 2.26
CA THR A 66 10.80 -9.76 1.83
C THR A 66 9.69 -9.36 0.87
N ILE A 67 9.32 -10.25 -0.06
CA ILE A 67 8.19 -10.06 -0.98
C ILE A 67 6.87 -9.96 -0.20
N ASN A 68 6.66 -10.85 0.77
CA ASN A 68 5.50 -10.81 1.65
C ASN A 68 5.42 -9.49 2.43
N ASN A 69 6.55 -8.98 2.95
CA ASN A 69 6.59 -7.68 3.62
C ASN A 69 6.21 -6.54 2.67
N TRP A 70 6.73 -6.54 1.43
CA TRP A 70 6.34 -5.56 0.41
C TRP A 70 4.82 -5.56 0.17
N ARG A 71 4.24 -6.75 -0.04
CA ARG A 71 2.79 -6.91 -0.21
C ARG A 71 2.03 -6.30 0.97
N THR A 72 2.41 -6.65 2.20
CA THR A 72 1.72 -6.16 3.40
C THR A 72 1.87 -4.64 3.56
N GLU A 73 3.06 -4.08 3.37
CA GLU A 73 3.32 -2.65 3.52
C GLU A 73 2.50 -1.83 2.51
N ILE A 74 2.42 -2.26 1.24
CA ILE A 74 1.63 -1.60 0.19
C ILE A 74 0.13 -1.74 0.48
N SER A 75 -0.31 -2.93 0.92
CA SER A 75 -1.69 -3.21 1.27
C SER A 75 -2.21 -2.34 2.42
N SER A 76 -1.38 -2.16 3.46
CA SER A 76 -1.77 -1.51 4.69
C SER A 76 -1.71 0.01 4.60
N LEU A 77 -0.82 0.57 3.78
CA LEU A 77 -0.57 2.00 3.78
C LEU A 77 -1.51 2.77 2.84
N PHE A 78 -1.82 2.23 1.65
CA PHE A 78 -2.46 3.01 0.59
C PHE A 78 -3.91 2.64 0.27
N GLY A 79 -4.44 1.60 0.90
CA GLY A 79 -5.84 1.18 0.69
C GLY A 79 -6.16 0.86 -0.77
N MET A 80 -5.18 0.29 -1.50
CA MET A 80 -5.30 -0.06 -2.92
C MET A 80 -6.14 -1.32 -3.15
N MET A 81 -6.47 -2.07 -2.09
CA MET A 81 -7.20 -3.33 -2.16
C MET A 81 -8.37 -3.32 -1.19
N ILE A 82 -9.44 -4.00 -1.58
CA ILE A 82 -10.63 -4.21 -0.76
C ILE A 82 -10.79 -5.71 -0.56
N GLU A 83 -10.99 -6.13 0.69
CA GLU A 83 -11.33 -7.50 1.05
C GLU A 83 -12.81 -7.56 1.41
N LYS A 84 -13.57 -8.41 0.72
CA LYS A 84 -15.00 -8.63 0.98
C LYS A 84 -15.33 -10.11 0.78
N GLU A 85 -15.97 -10.72 1.78
CA GLU A 85 -16.48 -12.10 1.70
C GLU A 85 -15.42 -13.14 1.25
N GLY A 86 -14.15 -12.95 1.65
CA GLY A 86 -13.05 -13.84 1.29
C GLY A 86 -12.41 -13.58 -0.08
N PHE A 87 -12.95 -12.63 -0.85
CA PHE A 87 -12.39 -12.16 -2.10
C PHE A 87 -11.66 -10.84 -1.93
N VAL A 88 -10.64 -10.64 -2.75
CA VAL A 88 -9.83 -9.43 -2.80
C VAL A 88 -9.87 -8.86 -4.22
N TYR A 89 -10.01 -7.54 -4.30
CA TYR A 89 -10.03 -6.81 -5.57
C TYR A 89 -9.48 -5.39 -5.41
N SER A 90 -9.25 -4.72 -6.54
CA SER A 90 -8.74 -3.35 -6.57
C SER A 90 -9.74 -2.34 -5.99
N GLY A 91 -9.24 -1.48 -5.10
CA GLY A 91 -9.97 -0.29 -4.65
C GLY A 91 -9.92 0.83 -5.69
N ASN A 92 -10.86 1.78 -5.61
CA ASN A 92 -10.95 2.89 -6.56
C ASN A 92 -9.66 3.70 -6.66
N ARG A 93 -8.94 3.88 -5.55
CA ARG A 93 -7.65 4.59 -5.54
C ARG A 93 -6.57 3.93 -6.40
N ALA A 94 -6.56 2.61 -6.50
CA ALA A 94 -5.64 1.91 -7.40
C ALA A 94 -6.00 2.21 -8.86
N LYS A 95 -7.29 2.22 -9.20
CA LYS A 95 -7.79 2.52 -10.55
C LYS A 95 -7.50 3.97 -10.94
N GLU A 96 -7.82 4.92 -10.08
CA GLU A 96 -7.53 6.35 -10.28
C GLU A 96 -6.03 6.60 -10.53
N LEU A 97 -5.14 6.01 -9.72
CA LEU A 97 -3.70 6.16 -9.93
C LEU A 97 -3.21 5.46 -11.22
N THR A 98 -3.89 4.39 -11.64
CA THR A 98 -3.57 3.69 -12.90
C THR A 98 -3.95 4.54 -14.12
N GLU A 99 -5.12 5.19 -14.07
CA GLU A 99 -5.69 5.98 -15.16
C GLU A 99 -5.02 7.35 -15.28
N ASP A 100 -4.93 8.08 -14.17
CA ASP A 100 -4.45 9.47 -14.17
C ASP A 100 -2.93 9.57 -14.09
N GLN A 101 -2.27 8.56 -13.50
CA GLN A 101 -0.86 8.59 -13.09
C GLN A 101 -0.46 9.84 -12.26
N ASP A 102 -1.46 10.55 -11.70
CA ASP A 102 -1.26 11.76 -10.90
C ASP A 102 -0.97 11.39 -9.44
N LEU A 103 0.32 11.19 -9.17
CA LEU A 103 0.83 10.93 -7.83
C LEU A 103 0.54 12.08 -6.86
N ILE A 104 0.55 13.33 -7.33
CA ILE A 104 0.32 14.49 -6.47
C ILE A 104 -1.13 14.48 -5.96
N ARG A 105 -2.08 14.25 -6.86
CA ARG A 105 -3.50 14.09 -6.51
C ARG A 105 -3.70 12.90 -5.58
N PHE A 106 -3.08 11.77 -5.89
CA PHE A 106 -3.14 10.57 -5.06
C PHE A 106 -2.68 10.83 -3.62
N PHE A 107 -1.50 11.46 -3.43
CA PHE A 107 -0.99 11.79 -2.11
C PHE A 107 -1.82 12.84 -1.38
N LYS A 108 -2.33 13.87 -2.07
CA LYS A 108 -3.24 14.85 -1.47
C LYS A 108 -4.49 14.18 -0.92
N THR A 109 -5.13 13.33 -1.72
CA THR A 109 -6.32 12.58 -1.30
C THR A 109 -6.00 11.63 -0.14
N PHE A 110 -4.86 10.95 -0.19
CA PHE A 110 -4.39 10.09 0.90
C PHE A 110 -4.22 10.86 2.21
N CYS A 111 -3.55 12.01 2.20
CA CYS A 111 -3.35 12.85 3.39
C CYS A 111 -4.67 13.38 3.96
N ILE A 112 -5.62 13.77 3.11
CA ILE A 112 -6.95 14.21 3.55
C ILE A 112 -7.67 13.07 4.28
N ILE A 113 -7.69 11.87 3.70
CA ILE A 113 -8.34 10.69 4.30
C ILE A 113 -7.67 10.33 5.63
N LEU A 114 -6.34 10.36 5.68
CA LEU A 114 -5.60 10.08 6.92
C LEU A 114 -5.93 11.11 8.02
N ASN A 115 -5.99 12.40 7.69
CA ASN A 115 -6.35 13.44 8.66
C ASN A 115 -7.78 13.27 9.20
N ILE A 116 -8.74 12.93 8.35
CA ILE A 116 -10.13 12.69 8.77
C ILE A 116 -10.22 11.49 9.74
N LEU A 117 -9.40 10.46 9.55
CA LEU A 117 -9.37 9.28 10.42
C LEU A 117 -8.63 9.51 11.74
N VAL A 118 -7.65 10.41 11.78
CA VAL A 118 -6.85 10.71 12.98
C VAL A 118 -7.48 11.79 13.86
N GLY A 119 -8.49 12.52 13.37
CA GLY A 119 -9.35 13.38 14.20
C GLY A 119 -8.55 14.30 15.13
N ILE A 120 -7.62 15.05 14.53
CA ILE A 120 -7.01 16.26 15.10
C ILE A 120 -7.49 17.44 14.26
#